data_AF-A0A7X8LMV3-F1
#
_entry.id   AF-A0A7X8LMV3-F1
#
_cell.length_a   1.000
_cell.length_b   1.000
_cell.length_c   1.000
_cell.angle_alpha   90.00
_cell.angle_beta   90.00
_cell.angle_gamma   90.00
#
_symmetry.space_group_name_H-M   'P 1'
#
loop_
_entity.id
_entity.type
_entity.pdbx_description
1 polymer ?
#
loop_
_entity_poly.entity_id
_entity_poly.type
_entity_poly.pdbx_seq_one_letter_code
_entity_poly.pdbx_strand_id
1 'polypeptide(L)'
;MPGIWFQLEAFFYTMILGLFAALILHYYQTLIKKAKAAKLFLYLLDLLFWVMMVMLVFLGMLYINQGEMRSYVLIALIVGGIIYFRILSRSCTALVSKLADITLAISRLLFKGVYCFPRDILYRIKRIVIIPRLKKEEEDEEKEK
;
A
#
# COMPACT_ATOMS: atom_id res chain seq x y z
N MET A 1 22.71 33.21 16.20
CA MET A 1 21.40 33.24 15.53
C MET A 1 21.54 32.53 14.19
N PRO A 2 20.72 31.54 13.85
CA PRO A 2 20.78 30.92 12.54
C PRO A 2 20.49 31.98 11.47
N GLY A 3 21.35 32.10 10.48
CA GLY A 3 21.24 33.10 9.42
C GLY A 3 20.00 32.89 8.53
N ILE A 4 19.60 33.92 7.79
CA ILE A 4 18.46 33.89 6.87
C ILE A 4 18.57 32.73 5.87
N TRP A 5 19.79 32.39 5.48
CA TRP A 5 20.11 31.30 4.56
C TRP A 5 19.67 29.93 5.08
N PHE A 6 19.88 29.65 6.37
CA PHE A 6 19.46 28.39 6.99
C PHE A 6 17.92 28.28 7.04
N GLN A 7 17.24 29.40 7.26
CA GLN A 7 15.77 29.43 7.26
C GLN A 7 15.20 29.16 5.87
N LEU A 8 15.84 29.71 4.84
CA LEU A 8 15.46 29.52 3.44
C LEU A 8 15.68 28.06 3.01
N GLU A 9 16.80 27.47 3.40
CA GLU A 9 17.13 26.07 3.15
C GLU A 9 16.09 25.13 3.79
N ALA A 10 15.77 25.34 5.07
CA ALA A 10 14.73 24.58 5.77
C ALA A 10 13.36 24.72 5.09
N PHE A 11 13.02 25.91 4.60
CA PHE A 11 11.78 26.15 3.87
C PHE A 11 11.72 25.33 2.58
N PHE A 12 12.75 25.39 1.74
CA PHE A 12 12.78 24.65 0.47
C PHE A 12 12.77 23.14 0.67
N TYR A 13 13.54 22.61 1.63
CA TYR A 13 13.50 21.18 1.92
C TYR A 13 12.15 20.72 2.44
N THR A 14 11.48 21.54 3.26
CA THR A 14 10.13 21.19 3.76
C THR A 14 9.09 21.27 2.66
N MET A 15 9.23 22.22 1.73
CA MET A 15 8.39 22.28 0.53
C MET A 15 8.56 21.02 -0.33
N ILE A 16 9.79 20.55 -0.52
CA ILE A 16 10.09 19.29 -1.22
C ILE A 16 9.49 18.11 -0.47
N LEU A 17 9.61 18.06 0.86
CA LEU A 17 8.96 17.05 1.69
C LEU A 17 7.43 17.05 1.49
N GLY A 18 6.81 18.23 1.36
CA GLY A 18 5.39 18.38 1.04
C GLY A 18 5.03 17.85 -0.34
N LEU A 19 5.87 18.09 -1.36
CA LEU A 19 5.71 17.52 -2.70
C LEU A 19 5.76 15.97 -2.65
N PHE A 20 6.73 15.41 -1.92
CA PHE A 20 6.85 13.96 -1.75
C PHE A 20 5.67 13.35 -0.99
N ALA A 21 5.24 13.99 0.11
CA ALA A 21 4.08 13.56 0.87
C ALA A 21 2.81 13.54 -0.01
N ALA A 22 2.60 14.57 -0.82
CA ALA A 22 1.48 14.63 -1.75
C ALA A 22 1.55 13.59 -2.87
N LEU A 23 2.75 13.28 -3.38
CA LEU A 23 2.97 12.17 -4.32
C LEU A 23 2.58 10.82 -3.72
N ILE A 24 3.00 10.54 -2.48
CA ILE A 24 2.65 9.32 -1.75
C ILE A 24 1.14 9.23 -1.54
N LEU A 25 0.49 10.33 -1.15
CA LEU A 25 -0.96 10.40 -1.00
C LEU A 25 -1.70 10.16 -2.32
N HIS A 26 -1.25 10.77 -3.42
CA HIS A 26 -1.85 10.57 -4.73
C HIS A 26 -1.73 9.11 -5.20
N TYR A 27 -0.58 8.49 -4.95
CA TYR A 27 -0.38 7.07 -5.20
C TYR A 27 -1.32 6.19 -4.38
N TYR A 28 -1.40 6.42 -3.07
CA TYR A 28 -2.28 5.70 -2.16
C TYR A 28 -3.76 5.79 -2.57
N GLN A 29 -4.24 6.99 -2.87
CA GLN A 29 -5.60 7.22 -3.34
C GLN A 29 -5.90 6.48 -4.65
N THR A 30 -4.95 6.49 -5.59
CA THR A 30 -5.10 5.78 -6.87
C THR A 30 -5.13 4.27 -6.66
N LEU A 31 -4.26 3.75 -5.79
CA LEU A 31 -4.21 2.32 -5.45
C LEU A 31 -5.54 1.86 -4.86
N ILE A 32 -6.08 2.58 -3.86
CA ILE A 32 -7.36 2.25 -3.23
C ILE A 32 -8.52 2.25 -4.23
N LYS A 33 -8.60 3.30 -5.07
CA LYS A 33 -9.66 3.41 -6.09
C LYS A 33 -9.64 2.22 -7.05
N LYS A 34 -8.45 1.73 -7.41
CA LYS A 34 -8.28 0.58 -8.31
C LYS A 34 -8.42 -0.78 -7.62
N ALA A 35 -8.05 -0.90 -6.35
CA ALA A 35 -8.03 -2.16 -5.61
C ALA A 35 -9.43 -2.77 -5.40
N LYS A 36 -10.48 -1.92 -5.34
CA LYS A 36 -11.85 -2.34 -4.99
C LYS A 36 -11.89 -3.23 -3.72
N ALA A 37 -11.09 -2.87 -2.71
CA ALA A 37 -10.98 -3.64 -1.48
C ALA A 37 -12.27 -3.57 -0.64
N ALA A 38 -12.47 -4.57 0.23
CA ALA A 38 -13.60 -4.59 1.17
C ALA A 38 -13.52 -3.42 2.17
N LYS A 39 -14.69 -2.91 2.59
CA LYS A 39 -14.81 -1.69 3.42
C LYS A 39 -13.99 -1.75 4.72
N LEU A 40 -13.98 -2.91 5.40
CA LEU A 40 -13.20 -3.10 6.63
C LEU A 40 -11.68 -3.00 6.38
N PHE A 41 -11.21 -3.59 5.29
CA PHE A 41 -9.79 -3.54 4.92
C PHE A 41 -9.35 -2.12 4.55
N LEU A 42 -10.23 -1.35 3.90
CA LEU A 42 -9.99 0.06 3.59
C LEU A 42 -9.74 0.89 4.85
N TYR A 43 -10.55 0.73 5.90
CA TYR A 43 -10.36 1.46 7.16
C TYR A 43 -9.02 1.12 7.84
N LEU A 44 -8.66 -0.16 7.86
CA LEU A 44 -7.37 -0.59 8.44
C LEU A 44 -6.19 -0.01 7.64
N LEU A 45 -6.28 -0.05 6.32
CA LEU A 45 -5.24 0.48 5.45
C LEU A 45 -5.13 2.00 5.54
N ASP A 46 -6.24 2.72 5.76
CA ASP A 46 -6.27 4.17 5.94
C ASP A 46 -5.62 4.57 7.27
N LEU A 47 -5.97 3.88 8.35
CA LEU A 47 -5.32 4.08 9.65
C LEU A 47 -3.80 3.88 9.56
N LEU A 48 -3.37 2.75 8.98
CA LEU A 48 -1.94 2.45 8.84
C LEU A 48 -1.24 3.50 7.97
N PHE A 49 -1.87 3.90 6.87
CA PHE A 49 -1.33 4.91 5.97
C PHE A 49 -1.16 6.26 6.67
N TRP A 50 -2.16 6.72 7.42
CA TRP A 50 -2.08 7.97 8.15
C TRP A 50 -1.00 7.97 9.22
N VAL A 51 -0.85 6.87 9.97
CA VAL A 51 0.25 6.73 10.94
C VAL A 51 1.60 6.84 10.25
N MET A 52 1.78 6.15 9.12
CA MET A 52 3.01 6.22 8.32
C MET A 52 3.26 7.62 7.77
N MET A 53 2.23 8.33 7.30
CA MET A 53 2.35 9.69 6.77
C MET A 53 2.74 10.70 7.84
N VAL A 54 2.09 10.63 9.01
CA VAL A 54 2.45 11.50 10.15
C VAL A 54 3.89 11.23 10.57
N MET A 55 4.28 9.96 10.68
CA MET A 55 5.66 9.59 11.01
C MET A 55 6.66 10.11 9.97
N LEU A 56 6.36 9.96 8.68
CA LEU A 56 7.21 10.44 7.58
C LEU A 56 7.41 11.97 7.63
N VAL A 57 6.31 12.72 7.79
CA VAL A 57 6.37 14.18 7.88
C VAL A 57 7.12 14.62 9.14
N PHE A 58 6.84 13.98 10.27
CA PHE A 58 7.48 14.28 11.54
C PHE A 58 8.99 14.03 11.49
N LEU A 59 9.42 12.86 10.98
CA LEU A 59 10.84 12.53 10.81
C LEU A 59 11.52 13.49 9.82
N GLY A 60 10.85 13.85 8.73
CA GLY A 60 11.36 14.85 7.79
C GLY A 60 11.56 16.21 8.46
N MET A 61 10.61 16.67 9.26
CA MET A 61 10.76 17.90 10.04
C MET A 61 11.86 17.82 11.11
N LEU A 62 11.98 16.67 11.78
CA LEU A 62 13.04 16.45 12.77
C LEU A 62 14.42 16.53 12.11
N TYR A 63 14.58 15.97 10.92
CA TYR A 63 15.83 16.01 10.17
C TYR A 63 16.16 17.41 9.62
N ILE A 64 15.17 18.11 9.07
CA ILE A 64 15.38 19.41 8.40
C ILE A 64 15.55 20.55 9.41
N ASN A 65 14.72 20.59 10.46
CA ASN A 65 14.64 21.72 11.38
C ASN A 65 14.84 21.33 12.84
N GLN A 66 15.45 20.16 13.12
CA GLN A 66 15.66 19.67 14.49
C GLN A 66 14.34 19.51 15.29
N GLY A 67 13.20 19.47 14.61
CA GLY A 67 11.88 19.42 15.26
C GLY A 67 11.40 20.76 15.82
N GLU A 68 12.07 21.88 15.54
CA GLU A 68 11.53 23.19 15.90
C GLU A 68 10.26 23.47 15.08
N MET A 69 9.12 23.49 15.75
CA MET A 69 7.81 23.79 15.14
C MET A 69 7.71 25.29 14.82
N ARG A 70 8.26 25.69 13.67
CA ARG A 70 8.13 27.04 13.14
C ARG A 70 6.97 27.10 12.16
N SER A 71 6.11 28.11 12.29
CA SER A 71 4.88 28.23 11.49
C SER A 71 5.13 28.23 9.97
N TYR A 72 6.21 28.87 9.52
CA TYR A 72 6.55 28.92 8.09
C TYR A 72 6.95 27.56 7.49
N VAL A 73 7.45 26.63 8.31
CA VAL A 73 7.82 25.26 7.89
C VAL A 73 6.56 24.45 7.58
N LEU A 74 5.54 24.56 8.43
CA LEU A 74 4.23 23.94 8.18
C LEU A 74 3.55 24.53 6.93
N ILE A 75 3.64 25.86 6.75
CA ILE A 75 3.14 26.52 5.54
C ILE A 75 3.85 25.97 4.29
N ALA A 76 5.18 25.83 4.33
CA ALA A 76 5.96 25.28 3.22
C ALA A 76 5.50 23.86 2.85
N LEU A 77 5.22 23.01 3.83
CA LEU A 77 4.71 21.65 3.63
C LEU A 77 3.36 21.65 2.89
N ILE A 78 2.42 22.49 3.34
CA ILE A 78 1.09 22.62 2.74
C ILE A 78 1.20 23.18 1.32
N VAL A 79 2.00 24.22 1.13
CA VAL A 79 2.25 24.83 -0.18
C VAL A 79 2.85 23.82 -1.15
N GLY A 80 3.84 23.04 -0.72
CA GLY A 80 4.40 21.94 -1.50
C GLY A 80 3.31 20.94 -1.93
N GLY A 81 2.44 20.53 -1.00
CA GLY A 81 1.33 19.65 -1.34
C GLY A 81 0.35 20.25 -2.36
N ILE A 82 -0.02 21.52 -2.21
CA ILE A 82 -0.89 22.21 -3.17
C ILE A 82 -0.25 22.28 -4.55
N ILE A 83 1.04 22.62 -4.62
CA ILE A 83 1.80 22.69 -5.88
C ILE A 83 1.83 21.33 -6.57
N TYR A 84 2.06 20.25 -5.81
CA TYR A 84 1.99 18.91 -6.35
C TYR A 84 0.61 18.66 -7.01
N PHE A 85 -0.48 18.87 -6.28
CA PHE A 85 -1.82 18.54 -6.80
C PHE A 85 -2.28 19.45 -7.94
N ARG A 86 -1.86 20.73 -7.96
CA ARG A 86 -2.23 21.70 -9.00
C ARG A 86 -1.43 21.53 -10.29
N ILE A 87 -0.12 21.32 -10.19
CA ILE A 87 0.81 21.39 -11.33
C ILE A 87 1.31 20.00 -11.71
N LEU A 88 1.83 19.25 -10.73
CA LEU A 88 2.60 18.03 -10.98
C LEU A 88 1.72 16.79 -11.11
N SER A 89 0.51 16.81 -10.54
CA SER A 89 -0.42 15.68 -10.53
C SER A 89 -0.65 15.14 -11.93
N ARG A 90 -0.97 16.01 -12.90
CA ARG A 90 -1.27 15.62 -14.29
C ARG A 90 -0.11 14.87 -14.95
N SER A 91 1.13 15.32 -14.74
CA SER A 91 2.33 14.68 -15.27
C SER A 91 2.60 13.34 -14.57
N CYS A 92 2.39 13.29 -13.24
CA CYS A 92 2.63 12.09 -12.45
C CYS A 92 1.51 11.04 -12.59
N THR A 93 0.30 11.40 -13.01
CA THR A 93 -0.85 10.46 -13.06
C THR A 93 -0.54 9.21 -13.87
N ALA A 94 0.14 9.32 -15.01
CA ALA A 94 0.49 8.16 -15.83
C ALA A 94 1.48 7.23 -15.11
N LEU A 95 2.47 7.79 -14.41
CA LEU A 95 3.45 7.03 -13.64
C LEU A 95 2.81 6.37 -12.42
N VAL A 96 2.06 7.16 -11.65
CA VAL A 96 1.33 6.71 -10.44
C VAL A 96 0.35 5.60 -10.78
N SER A 97 -0.40 5.73 -11.88
CA SER A 97 -1.37 4.72 -12.28
C SER A 97 -0.71 3.40 -12.69
N LYS A 98 0.42 3.43 -13.40
CA LYS A 98 1.21 2.24 -13.75
C LYS A 98 1.76 1.55 -12.50
N LEU A 99 2.32 2.31 -11.57
CA LEU A 99 2.82 1.78 -10.30
C LEU A 99 1.70 1.09 -9.53
N ALA A 100 0.53 1.72 -9.45
CA ALA A 100 -0.62 1.12 -8.78
C ALA A 100 -1.08 -0.19 -9.46
N ASP A 101 -1.06 -0.27 -10.79
CA ASP A 101 -1.41 -1.48 -11.53
C ASP A 101 -0.42 -2.63 -11.26
N ILE A 102 0.88 -2.32 -11.21
CA ILE A 102 1.93 -3.30 -10.86
C ILE A 102 1.71 -3.83 -9.44
N THR A 103 1.49 -2.93 -8.47
CA THR A 103 1.24 -3.33 -7.08
C THR A 103 -0.01 -4.21 -6.95
N LEU A 104 -1.08 -3.91 -7.70
CA LEU A 104 -2.27 -4.75 -7.71
C LEU A 104 -2.06 -6.08 -8.42
N ALA A 105 -1.25 -6.13 -9.47
CA ALA A 105 -0.90 -7.37 -10.14
C ALA A 105 -0.12 -8.30 -9.19
N ILE A 106 0.85 -7.75 -8.47
CA ILE A 106 1.63 -8.48 -7.45
C ILE A 106 0.70 -8.95 -6.33
N SER A 107 -0.16 -8.07 -5.78
CA SER A 107 -1.06 -8.45 -4.71
C SER A 107 -2.01 -9.58 -5.14
N ARG A 108 -2.58 -9.51 -6.35
CA ARG A 108 -3.44 -10.58 -6.88
C ARG A 108 -2.68 -11.88 -7.12
N LEU A 109 -1.43 -11.82 -7.59
CA LEU A 109 -0.59 -12.99 -7.76
C LEU A 109 -0.32 -13.69 -6.42
N LEU A 110 0.01 -12.91 -5.39
CA LEU A 110 0.22 -13.42 -4.03
C LEU A 110 -1.07 -14.02 -3.46
N PHE A 111 -2.20 -13.33 -3.57
CA PHE A 111 -3.50 -13.87 -3.14
C PHE A 111 -3.84 -15.16 -3.89
N LYS A 112 -3.67 -15.22 -5.22
CA LYS A 112 -3.93 -16.43 -6.00
C LYS A 112 -3.00 -17.58 -5.60
N GLY A 113 -1.71 -17.30 -5.37
CA GLY A 113 -0.75 -18.29 -4.88
C GLY A 113 -1.16 -18.86 -3.52
N VAL A 114 -1.50 -17.98 -2.57
CA VAL A 114 -1.92 -18.38 -1.21
C VAL A 114 -3.24 -19.16 -1.20
N TYR A 115 -4.22 -18.80 -2.03
CA TYR A 115 -5.53 -19.47 -2.05
C TYR A 115 -5.60 -20.71 -2.96
N CYS A 116 -4.84 -20.76 -4.07
CA CYS A 116 -4.86 -21.88 -5.01
C CYS A 116 -4.00 -23.05 -4.51
N PHE A 117 -2.85 -22.76 -3.91
CA PHE A 117 -1.90 -23.76 -3.41
C PHE A 117 -2.50 -24.76 -2.39
N PRO A 118 -3.21 -24.34 -1.32
CA PRO A 118 -3.79 -25.28 -0.38
C PRO A 118 -4.97 -26.05 -0.96
N ARG A 119 -5.74 -25.45 -1.89
CA ARG A 119 -6.89 -26.12 -2.52
C ARG A 119 -6.45 -27.27 -3.43
N ASP A 120 -5.44 -27.06 -4.26
CA ASP A 120 -4.89 -28.13 -5.12
C ASP A 120 -4.27 -29.26 -4.30
N ILE A 121 -3.57 -28.93 -3.20
CA ILE A 121 -3.03 -29.93 -2.27
C ILE A 121 -4.15 -30.74 -1.60
N LEU A 122 -5.21 -30.08 -1.10
CA LEU A 122 -6.35 -30.78 -0.48
C LEU A 122 -7.05 -31.71 -1.48
N TYR A 123 -7.26 -31.25 -2.72
CA TYR A 123 -7.82 -32.09 -3.78
C TYR A 123 -6.94 -33.29 -4.11
N ARG A 124 -5.61 -33.10 -4.11
CA ARG A 124 -4.65 -34.18 -4.35
C ARG A 124 -4.63 -35.20 -3.21
N ILE A 125 -4.74 -34.76 -1.95
CA ILE A 125 -4.83 -35.64 -0.78
C ILE A 125 -6.15 -36.41 -0.78
N LYS A 126 -7.30 -35.74 -0.98
CA LYS A 126 -8.60 -36.43 -1.07
C LYS A 126 -8.59 -37.49 -2.16
N ARG A 127 -7.99 -37.20 -3.32
CA ARG A 127 -7.91 -38.14 -4.45
C ARG A 127 -7.08 -39.38 -4.13
N ILE A 128 -5.98 -39.23 -3.41
CA ILE A 128 -5.08 -40.35 -3.07
C ILE A 128 -5.67 -41.22 -1.96
N VAL A 129 -6.41 -40.65 -1.00
CA VAL A 129 -6.85 -41.37 0.20
C VAL A 129 -8.31 -41.85 0.12
N ILE A 130 -9.22 -41.04 -0.44
CA ILE A 130 -10.67 -41.33 -0.36
C ILE A 130 -11.14 -42.23 -1.50
N ILE A 131 -10.65 -42.00 -2.73
CA ILE A 131 -11.08 -42.77 -3.91
C ILE A 131 -10.73 -44.27 -3.82
N PRO A 132 -9.54 -44.70 -3.36
CA PRO A 132 -9.27 -46.13 -3.22
C PRO A 132 -10.01 -46.79 -2.05
N ARG A 133 -10.50 -46.01 -1.07
CA ARG A 133 -11.24 -46.53 0.08
C ARG A 133 -12.69 -46.86 -0.26
N LEU A 134 -13.35 -45.99 -1.02
CA LEU A 134 -14.71 -46.22 -1.51
C LEU A 134 -14.80 -47.42 -2.46
N LYS A 135 -13.80 -47.58 -3.35
CA LYS A 135 -13.73 -48.74 -4.24
C LYS A 135 -13.56 -50.07 -3.49
N LYS A 136 -12.91 -50.04 -2.32
CA LYS A 136 -12.69 -51.24 -1.51
C LYS A 136 -13.95 -51.67 -0.74
N GLU A 137 -14.75 -50.71 -0.26
CA GLU A 137 -16.04 -50.99 0.37
C GLU A 137 -17.06 -51.58 -0.63
N GLU A 138 -17.09 -51.12 -1.88
CA GLU A 138 -17.94 -51.70 -2.94
C GLU A 138 -17.54 -53.14 -3.30
N GLU A 139 -16.25 -53.48 -3.34
CA GLU A 139 -15.75 -54.84 -3.63
C GLU A 139 -15.99 -55.84 -2.49
N ASP A 140 -16.14 -55.36 -1.24
CA ASP A 140 -16.40 -56.20 -0.07
C ASP A 140 -17.90 -56.52 0.07
N GLU A 141 -18.81 -55.58 -0.26
CA GLU A 141 -20.27 -55.83 -0.29
C GLU A 141 -20.71 -56.77 -1.42
N GLU A 142 -20.01 -56.77 -2.56
CA GLU A 142 -20.34 -57.65 -3.70
C GLU A 142 -19.90 -59.10 -3.48
N LYS A 143 -18.98 -59.37 -2.56
CA LYS A 143 -18.52 -60.73 -2.18
C LYS A 143 -19.38 -61.39 -1.11
N GLU A 144 -20.17 -60.61 -0.38
CA GLU A 144 -21.05 -61.10 0.70
C GLU A 144 -22.48 -61.43 0.20
N LYS A 145 -22.79 -61.10 -1.07
CA LYS A 145 -24.00 -61.50 -1.80
C LYS A 145 -23.78 -62.75 -2.65
#